data_AF-A0A1K1PE25-F1
#
_entry.id   AF-A0A1K1PE25-F1
#
_cell.length_a   1.000
_cell.length_b   1.000
_cell.length_c   1.000
_cell.angle_alpha   90.00
_cell.angle_beta   90.00
_cell.angle_gamma   90.00
#
_symmetry.space_group_name_H-M   'P 1'
#
loop_
_entity.id
_entity.type
_entity.pdbx_description
1 polymer ?
#
loop_
_entity_poly.entity_id
_entity_poly.type
_entity_poly.pdbx_seq_one_letter_code
_entity_poly.pdbx_strand_id
1 'polypeptide(L)'
;MKKHLGFKKTTAFLMSMALMAGAVPVNAGCFFSVNSGITANAAAEKKAPAVGTFYRAGDTIAVTGDTWFVVDDDPNSGYPSAKVSSDVTITAFESSDADNQYIWKTGDTMFTEVHNGFYITRKDKTVTPEGFYITGGKGTESEPFVIGLSVPKFSGKNITLNDGIGMNFIVGEVNEENADSFKVKLSGDCDEAGNTLHSLELKTINGKEVYCVTANVAANKMNSKITAELYYGEGKKAVDTLAFSVNDYLDAVGTSENTKLAALVKATRQYGKVSEAYFSNGTLPEVKDHSKDILEAKTVFGEYSFNKYQPMFDSSEALMSLVLNSKLAVRLYTAKYEESGHDVAAYDMWTFDENNKLVISPFAETYAFKGANGKVCFEVPGITPTQLGTTFNVNYQGTDYLFSPMAWSYRVLSKKDAAKKDVAMANALYEYFIAATDYAE
;
A
#
# COMPACT_ATOMS: atom_id res chain seq x y z
N MET A 1 -16.69 -27.03 -70.47
CA MET A 1 -17.89 -26.16 -70.39
C MET A 1 -17.47 -24.87 -69.69
N LYS A 2 -17.69 -23.66 -70.27
CA LYS A 2 -17.50 -22.28 -69.73
C LYS A 2 -16.20 -21.98 -68.92
N LYS A 3 -15.24 -21.17 -69.40
CA LYS A 3 -15.18 -19.67 -69.45
C LYS A 3 -15.15 -19.02 -68.04
N HIS A 4 -14.31 -18.03 -67.68
CA HIS A 4 -13.28 -17.18 -68.33
C HIS A 4 -12.22 -16.78 -67.23
N LEU A 5 -10.89 -16.72 -67.46
CA LEU A 5 -10.04 -15.62 -68.04
C LEU A 5 -9.89 -14.39 -67.08
N GLY A 6 -8.73 -13.80 -66.76
CA GLY A 6 -7.27 -14.02 -67.02
C GLY A 6 -6.43 -13.07 -66.11
N PHE A 7 -5.18 -13.32 -65.70
CA PHE A 7 -3.88 -13.31 -66.42
C PHE A 7 -3.36 -11.90 -66.86
N LYS A 8 -2.10 -11.56 -66.46
CA LYS A 8 -1.17 -10.50 -66.98
C LYS A 8 -1.45 -9.07 -66.44
N LYS A 9 -0.49 -8.18 -66.11
CA LYS A 9 1.00 -8.04 -66.21
C LYS A 9 1.44 -6.99 -65.12
N THR A 10 2.64 -6.91 -64.53
CA THR A 10 4.02 -6.64 -65.05
C THR A 10 4.21 -5.19 -65.59
N THR A 11 5.14 -4.32 -65.13
CA THR A 11 6.11 -4.30 -64.00
C THR A 11 6.76 -2.90 -63.82
N ALA A 12 7.21 -2.55 -62.60
CA ALA A 12 8.22 -1.51 -62.21
C ALA A 12 7.93 0.01 -62.31
N PHE A 13 8.18 0.74 -61.21
CA PHE A 13 9.36 1.62 -61.00
C PHE A 13 9.48 1.90 -59.47
N LEU A 14 10.55 1.58 -58.72
CA LEU A 14 11.95 2.06 -58.70
C LEU A 14 12.13 3.54 -58.28
N MET A 15 12.49 3.79 -57.01
CA MET A 15 13.60 4.65 -56.57
C MET A 15 13.88 4.49 -55.05
N SER A 16 15.18 4.39 -54.68
CA SER A 16 15.83 4.67 -53.36
C SER A 16 15.09 4.28 -52.05
N MET A 17 15.57 3.41 -51.14
CA MET A 17 16.93 3.00 -50.73
C MET A 17 17.89 4.10 -50.29
N ALA A 18 18.68 3.81 -49.22
CA ALA A 18 19.50 4.70 -48.37
C ALA A 18 18.68 5.43 -47.27
N LEU A 19 19.05 5.43 -45.97
CA LEU A 19 20.27 4.90 -45.31
C LEU A 19 19.98 4.40 -43.87
N MET A 20 20.92 3.65 -43.31
CA MET A 20 20.91 3.16 -41.92
C MET A 20 21.44 4.21 -40.92
N ALA A 21 21.01 4.05 -39.66
CA ALA A 21 21.74 4.34 -38.41
C ALA A 21 22.06 5.81 -38.00
N GLY A 22 21.99 6.03 -36.67
CA GLY A 22 22.26 7.28 -35.95
C GLY A 22 21.05 7.71 -35.10
N ALA A 23 21.09 7.91 -33.77
CA ALA A 23 22.16 8.27 -32.83
C ALA A 23 22.97 9.50 -33.32
N VAL A 24 23.13 10.60 -32.59
CA VAL A 24 23.01 10.90 -31.15
C VAL A 24 22.54 12.38 -30.99
N PRO A 25 22.36 12.99 -29.80
CA PRO A 25 21.87 14.38 -29.70
C PRO A 25 22.95 15.40 -30.10
N VAL A 26 22.54 16.63 -30.47
CA VAL A 26 23.26 17.89 -30.14
C VAL A 26 22.37 19.11 -30.48
N ASN A 27 22.24 19.99 -29.49
CA ASN A 27 22.07 21.45 -29.52
C ASN A 27 21.66 21.84 -28.09
N ALA A 28 22.55 22.15 -27.15
CA ALA A 28 23.80 22.90 -27.27
C ALA A 28 23.60 24.27 -27.95
N GLY A 29 23.20 25.26 -27.14
CA GLY A 29 23.52 26.66 -27.40
C GLY A 29 22.39 27.56 -27.91
N CYS A 30 22.00 28.47 -27.02
CA CYS A 30 21.59 29.85 -27.29
C CYS A 30 20.21 30.16 -27.91
N PHE A 31 19.47 30.97 -27.17
CA PHE A 31 18.76 32.17 -27.63
C PHE A 31 18.07 32.12 -28.99
N PHE A 32 16.75 31.90 -29.00
CA PHE A 32 15.80 32.93 -29.45
C PHE A 32 14.42 32.68 -28.84
N SER A 33 13.76 33.77 -28.43
CA SER A 33 12.35 33.78 -28.05
C SER A 33 11.45 33.95 -29.28
N VAL A 34 10.16 33.66 -29.05
CA VAL A 34 8.95 34.04 -29.81
C VAL A 34 8.30 32.94 -30.69
N ASN A 35 7.25 32.33 -30.10
CA ASN A 35 5.99 31.79 -30.64
C ASN A 35 5.90 30.88 -31.89
N SER A 36 4.88 30.01 -31.83
CA SER A 36 4.23 29.27 -32.93
C SER A 36 5.06 28.20 -33.65
N GLY A 37 5.39 27.13 -32.93
CA GLY A 37 5.55 25.81 -33.56
C GLY A 37 4.18 25.19 -33.83
N ILE A 38 3.95 24.63 -35.02
CA ILE A 38 2.77 23.82 -35.31
C ILE A 38 2.94 22.47 -34.62
N THR A 39 2.41 22.34 -33.40
CA THR A 39 2.15 21.02 -32.82
C THR A 39 1.05 20.35 -33.62
N ALA A 40 1.37 19.23 -34.26
CA ALA A 40 0.36 18.29 -34.70
C ALA A 40 -0.28 17.67 -33.46
N ASN A 41 -1.34 18.31 -32.94
CA ASN A 41 -2.17 17.72 -31.91
C ASN A 41 -2.68 16.38 -32.44
N ALA A 42 -2.29 15.29 -31.78
CA ALA A 42 -3.00 14.03 -31.95
C ALA A 42 -4.50 14.31 -31.71
N ALA A 43 -5.37 13.77 -32.56
CA ALA A 43 -6.81 13.99 -32.42
C ALA A 43 -7.23 13.61 -30.99
N ALA A 44 -7.87 14.55 -30.28
CA ALA A 44 -8.30 14.33 -28.91
C ALA A 44 -9.23 13.12 -28.87
N GLU A 45 -8.79 12.06 -28.20
CA GLU A 45 -9.58 10.85 -28.03
C GLU A 45 -10.78 11.19 -27.15
N LYS A 46 -12.00 10.98 -27.67
CA LYS A 46 -13.22 11.36 -26.95
C LYS A 46 -13.40 10.43 -25.75
N LYS A 47 -13.47 11.00 -24.54
CA LYS A 47 -13.60 10.26 -23.28
C LYS A 47 -15.06 10.18 -22.85
N ALA A 48 -15.58 8.97 -22.64
CA ALA A 48 -16.91 8.78 -22.10
C ALA A 48 -16.98 9.22 -20.61
N PRO A 49 -18.06 9.89 -20.18
CA PRO A 49 -18.25 10.25 -18.79
C PRO A 49 -18.67 9.01 -17.99
N ALA A 50 -17.89 8.72 -16.95
CA ALA A 50 -18.12 7.67 -15.97
C ALA A 50 -17.51 8.14 -14.64
N VAL A 51 -17.92 7.55 -13.52
CA VAL A 51 -17.20 7.79 -12.25
C VAL A 51 -15.75 7.38 -12.45
N GLY A 52 -14.85 8.27 -12.07
CA GLY A 52 -13.45 8.16 -12.44
C GLY A 52 -12.99 9.12 -13.52
N THR A 53 -13.78 9.52 -14.52
CA THR A 53 -13.19 10.17 -15.71
C THR A 53 -12.54 11.52 -15.39
N PHE A 54 -11.23 11.66 -15.65
CA PHE A 54 -10.51 12.93 -15.54
C PHE A 54 -10.37 13.66 -16.88
N TYR A 55 -10.71 14.95 -16.85
CA TYR A 55 -10.85 15.82 -17.99
C TYR A 55 -9.99 17.09 -17.85
N ARG A 56 -9.26 17.44 -18.91
CA ARG A 56 -8.37 18.59 -19.03
C ARG A 56 -8.81 19.50 -20.18
N ALA A 57 -8.28 20.72 -20.24
CA ALA A 57 -8.45 21.58 -21.40
C ALA A 57 -7.86 20.90 -22.65
N GLY A 58 -8.63 20.88 -23.74
CA GLY A 58 -8.37 20.14 -24.96
C GLY A 58 -9.03 18.76 -25.04
N ASP A 59 -9.54 18.19 -23.94
CA ASP A 59 -10.31 16.94 -24.00
C ASP A 59 -11.73 17.17 -24.55
N THR A 60 -12.26 16.13 -25.20
CA THR A 60 -13.66 16.06 -25.65
C THR A 60 -14.40 14.99 -24.85
N ILE A 61 -15.56 15.34 -24.28
CA ILE A 61 -16.49 14.36 -23.69
C ILE A 61 -17.26 13.66 -24.82
N ALA A 62 -17.27 12.33 -24.81
CA ALA A 62 -18.18 11.52 -25.63
C ALA A 62 -19.55 11.40 -24.91
N VAL A 63 -20.53 12.21 -25.30
CA VAL A 63 -21.86 12.26 -24.68
C VAL A 63 -22.85 11.45 -25.51
N THR A 64 -23.32 10.33 -24.97
CA THR A 64 -24.30 9.45 -25.64
C THR A 64 -25.73 9.73 -25.14
N GLY A 65 -26.36 10.79 -25.65
CA GLY A 65 -27.71 11.20 -25.28
C GLY A 65 -27.73 12.26 -24.17
N ASP A 66 -28.80 12.33 -23.40
CA ASP A 66 -28.92 13.27 -22.28
C ASP A 66 -28.06 12.79 -21.09
N THR A 67 -27.04 13.58 -20.72
CA THR A 67 -26.16 13.36 -19.55
C THR A 67 -26.26 14.54 -18.59
N TRP A 68 -26.44 14.28 -17.31
CA TRP A 68 -26.59 15.29 -16.27
C TRP A 68 -25.36 15.41 -15.38
N PHE A 69 -24.99 16.64 -15.03
CA PHE A 69 -23.89 16.96 -14.10
C PHE A 69 -24.38 17.85 -12.96
N VAL A 70 -23.79 17.72 -11.77
CA VAL A 70 -24.00 18.65 -10.64
C VAL A 70 -23.21 19.95 -10.90
N VAL A 71 -23.84 21.09 -10.61
CA VAL A 71 -23.39 22.45 -11.00
C VAL A 71 -23.10 23.34 -9.78
N ASP A 72 -23.24 22.82 -8.56
CA ASP A 72 -22.98 23.54 -7.31
C ASP A 72 -22.66 22.57 -6.16
N ASP A 73 -21.83 23.00 -5.21
CA ASP A 73 -21.40 22.27 -4.03
C ASP A 73 -21.94 22.87 -2.71
N ASP A 74 -22.70 23.96 -2.74
CA ASP A 74 -23.42 24.46 -1.56
C ASP A 74 -24.62 23.56 -1.21
N PRO A 75 -24.64 22.86 -0.05
CA PRO A 75 -25.78 22.07 0.38
C PRO A 75 -27.06 22.89 0.66
N ASN A 76 -26.98 24.23 0.64
CA ASN A 76 -28.10 25.14 0.86
C ASN A 76 -28.65 25.76 -0.44
N SER A 77 -27.94 25.68 -1.58
CA SER A 77 -28.36 26.35 -2.83
C SER A 77 -29.42 25.58 -3.63
N GLY A 78 -29.61 24.29 -3.31
CA GLY A 78 -30.65 23.46 -3.90
C GLY A 78 -30.26 22.81 -5.23
N TYR A 79 -29.20 21.99 -5.20
CA TYR A 79 -28.80 21.03 -6.25
C TYR A 79 -29.13 21.41 -7.71
N PRO A 80 -28.61 22.53 -8.24
CA PRO A 80 -28.66 22.77 -9.67
C PRO A 80 -27.90 21.67 -10.41
N SER A 81 -28.59 21.00 -11.34
CA SER A 81 -27.98 20.06 -12.28
C SER A 81 -28.15 20.56 -13.72
N ALA A 82 -27.15 20.31 -14.56
CA ALA A 82 -27.16 20.72 -15.97
C ALA A 82 -27.20 19.50 -16.88
N LYS A 83 -28.11 19.54 -17.86
CA LYS A 83 -28.24 18.53 -18.90
C LYS A 83 -27.42 18.90 -20.12
N VAL A 84 -26.51 18.01 -20.51
CA VAL A 84 -25.69 18.06 -21.72
C VAL A 84 -26.17 16.97 -22.68
N SER A 85 -26.38 17.31 -23.95
CA SER A 85 -27.02 16.43 -24.95
C SER A 85 -26.18 16.19 -26.21
N SER A 86 -24.91 16.64 -26.22
CA SER A 86 -23.97 16.47 -27.32
C SER A 86 -22.52 16.51 -26.81
N ASP A 87 -21.56 16.03 -27.63
CA ASP A 87 -20.14 16.02 -27.28
C ASP A 87 -19.61 17.45 -27.02
N VAL A 88 -18.92 17.63 -25.89
CA VAL A 88 -18.38 18.94 -25.46
C VAL A 88 -16.86 18.92 -25.47
N THR A 89 -16.23 19.93 -26.07
CA THR A 89 -14.76 20.15 -25.99
C THR A 89 -14.46 21.20 -24.95
N ILE A 90 -13.52 20.92 -24.04
CA ILE A 90 -13.12 21.85 -22.97
C ILE A 90 -12.08 22.81 -23.52
N THR A 91 -12.40 24.10 -23.61
CA THR A 91 -11.48 25.09 -24.23
C THR A 91 -10.60 25.85 -23.25
N ALA A 92 -11.01 25.98 -21.98
CA ALA A 92 -10.28 26.72 -20.94
C ALA A 92 -10.72 26.29 -19.53
N PHE A 93 -9.94 26.69 -18.52
CA PHE A 93 -10.34 26.71 -17.11
C PHE A 93 -10.07 28.10 -16.55
N GLU A 94 -11.08 28.72 -15.93
CA GLU A 94 -10.96 30.02 -15.27
C GLU A 94 -11.48 29.90 -13.83
N SER A 95 -10.80 30.56 -12.89
CA SER A 95 -11.18 30.64 -11.49
C SER A 95 -11.82 32.00 -11.23
N SER A 96 -13.08 32.01 -10.79
CA SER A 96 -13.80 33.22 -10.38
C SER A 96 -13.39 33.69 -8.98
N ASP A 97 -13.02 34.97 -8.84
CA ASP A 97 -12.65 35.62 -7.57
C ASP A 97 -13.83 36.41 -6.99
N ALA A 98 -14.76 35.68 -6.36
CA ALA A 98 -15.64 36.13 -5.28
C ALA A 98 -16.42 34.91 -4.80
N ASP A 99 -17.28 34.42 -5.70
CA ASP A 99 -18.10 33.24 -5.55
C ASP A 99 -17.55 32.12 -6.45
N ASN A 100 -17.45 30.93 -5.85
CA ASN A 100 -16.69 29.80 -6.37
C ASN A 100 -17.35 29.19 -7.62
N GLN A 101 -17.02 29.63 -8.84
CA GLN A 101 -17.62 29.09 -10.08
C GLN A 101 -16.62 28.97 -11.27
N TYR A 102 -16.82 28.00 -12.17
CA TYR A 102 -15.97 27.60 -13.31
C TYR A 102 -16.77 27.52 -14.61
N ILE A 103 -16.56 28.41 -15.57
CA ILE A 103 -17.32 28.40 -16.84
C ILE A 103 -16.82 27.32 -17.80
N TRP A 104 -17.72 26.44 -18.25
CA TRP A 104 -17.56 25.72 -19.51
C TRP A 104 -17.95 26.61 -20.69
N LYS A 105 -17.00 26.94 -21.57
CA LYS A 105 -17.27 27.70 -22.79
C LYS A 105 -17.30 26.80 -24.01
N THR A 106 -18.49 26.66 -24.62
CA THR A 106 -18.62 26.23 -26.02
C THR A 106 -18.76 27.45 -26.94
N GLY A 107 -18.76 27.22 -28.26
CA GLY A 107 -18.73 28.28 -29.28
C GLY A 107 -20.03 29.09 -29.41
N ASP A 108 -20.08 29.95 -30.44
CA ASP A 108 -21.06 31.04 -30.52
C ASP A 108 -22.55 30.61 -30.52
N THR A 109 -23.34 31.48 -29.88
CA THR A 109 -24.72 31.31 -29.44
C THR A 109 -25.76 30.93 -30.51
N MET A 110 -26.76 30.14 -30.09
CA MET A 110 -28.15 30.31 -30.54
C MET A 110 -29.14 30.31 -29.37
N PHE A 111 -30.25 31.04 -29.56
CA PHE A 111 -31.32 31.24 -28.57
C PHE A 111 -32.33 30.08 -28.56
N THR A 112 -32.20 29.18 -27.58
CA THR A 112 -33.30 28.44 -26.93
C THR A 112 -32.77 27.86 -25.61
N GLU A 113 -33.64 27.29 -24.77
CA GLU A 113 -33.37 26.79 -23.41
C GLU A 113 -32.50 25.51 -23.37
N VAL A 114 -31.29 25.62 -23.92
CA VAL A 114 -30.21 24.62 -23.82
C VAL A 114 -29.01 25.34 -23.20
N HIS A 115 -28.63 24.94 -21.99
CA HIS A 115 -27.46 25.50 -21.33
C HIS A 115 -26.20 24.94 -22.02
N ASN A 116 -25.61 25.74 -22.91
CA ASN A 116 -24.42 25.41 -23.72
C ASN A 116 -23.11 25.25 -22.91
N GLY A 117 -23.22 25.23 -21.59
CA GLY A 117 -22.15 25.18 -20.61
C GLY A 117 -22.77 25.26 -19.22
N PHE A 118 -22.05 24.72 -18.23
CA PHE A 118 -22.43 24.78 -16.83
C PHE A 118 -21.26 25.32 -16.00
N TYR A 119 -21.55 25.72 -14.76
CA TYR A 119 -20.56 26.25 -13.83
C TYR A 119 -20.16 25.13 -12.86
N ILE A 120 -18.89 24.70 -12.79
CA ILE A 120 -18.46 23.84 -11.66
C ILE A 120 -18.11 24.77 -10.48
N THR A 121 -18.20 24.34 -9.22
CA THR A 121 -17.94 25.22 -8.05
C THR A 121 -16.86 24.69 -7.13
N ARG A 122 -16.06 25.62 -6.57
CA ARG A 122 -14.80 25.33 -5.88
C ARG A 122 -14.88 25.26 -4.36
N LYS A 123 -14.41 24.16 -3.79
CA LYS A 123 -14.27 23.99 -2.33
C LYS A 123 -13.09 24.76 -1.67
N ASP A 124 -11.98 25.02 -2.36
CA ASP A 124 -10.67 25.28 -1.71
C ASP A 124 -10.01 26.68 -1.87
N LYS A 125 -10.25 27.44 -2.95
CA LYS A 125 -9.55 28.71 -3.31
C LYS A 125 -7.99 28.71 -3.42
N THR A 126 -7.20 27.83 -2.80
CA THR A 126 -5.70 27.82 -2.85
C THR A 126 -5.03 27.08 -4.04
N VAL A 127 -5.49 25.88 -4.40
CA VAL A 127 -5.04 25.05 -5.56
C VAL A 127 -5.42 25.61 -6.96
N THR A 128 -4.48 25.70 -7.91
CA THR A 128 -4.80 25.95 -9.33
C THR A 128 -5.38 24.69 -10.01
N PRO A 129 -6.55 24.75 -10.70
CA PRO A 129 -7.14 23.57 -11.34
C PRO A 129 -6.41 23.17 -12.62
N GLU A 130 -6.03 21.89 -12.73
CA GLU A 130 -5.51 21.27 -13.96
C GLU A 130 -6.60 20.64 -14.84
N GLY A 131 -7.83 20.54 -14.31
CA GLY A 131 -8.92 19.75 -14.86
C GLY A 131 -10.07 19.58 -13.87
N PHE A 132 -10.98 18.67 -14.18
CA PHE A 132 -12.00 18.18 -13.25
C PHE A 132 -12.20 16.67 -13.42
N TYR A 133 -12.75 16.03 -12.40
CA TYR A 133 -12.86 14.59 -12.21
C TYR A 133 -14.30 14.23 -11.83
N ILE A 134 -14.87 13.16 -12.39
CA ILE A 134 -16.21 12.69 -11.97
C ILE A 134 -16.06 11.87 -10.67
N THR A 135 -16.53 12.42 -9.55
CA THR A 135 -16.40 11.85 -8.20
C THR A 135 -17.50 10.86 -7.81
N GLY A 136 -18.61 10.84 -8.55
CA GLY A 136 -19.74 9.93 -8.30
C GLY A 136 -20.93 10.17 -9.22
N GLY A 137 -22.01 9.41 -8.99
CA GLY A 137 -23.27 9.49 -9.74
C GLY A 137 -23.26 8.74 -11.08
N LYS A 138 -24.40 8.76 -11.81
CA LYS A 138 -24.62 7.95 -13.02
C LYS A 138 -24.89 8.76 -14.30
N GLY A 139 -24.91 10.09 -14.21
CA GLY A 139 -25.22 10.97 -15.33
C GLY A 139 -26.70 11.05 -15.70
N THR A 140 -27.61 10.56 -14.84
CA THR A 140 -29.06 10.65 -15.05
C THR A 140 -29.65 11.85 -14.28
N GLU A 141 -30.87 12.25 -14.59
CA GLU A 141 -31.54 13.37 -13.89
C GLU A 141 -31.69 13.11 -12.38
N SER A 142 -31.95 11.85 -11.99
CA SER A 142 -32.07 11.43 -10.59
C SER A 142 -30.73 11.14 -9.90
N GLU A 143 -29.67 10.88 -10.67
CA GLU A 143 -28.31 10.62 -10.17
C GLU A 143 -27.27 11.33 -11.06
N PRO A 144 -27.20 12.68 -11.06
CA PRO A 144 -26.28 13.42 -11.92
C PRO A 144 -24.81 13.12 -11.57
N PHE A 145 -23.91 13.24 -12.54
CA PHE A 145 -22.49 13.11 -12.30
C PHE A 145 -21.98 14.24 -11.38
N VAL A 146 -21.39 13.86 -10.25
CA VAL A 146 -20.76 14.77 -9.29
C VAL A 146 -19.34 15.08 -9.76
N ILE A 147 -18.90 16.33 -9.61
CA ILE A 147 -17.60 16.78 -10.10
C ILE A 147 -16.70 17.24 -8.97
N GLY A 148 -15.49 16.69 -8.91
CA GLY A 148 -14.35 17.18 -8.14
C GLY A 148 -13.38 17.96 -9.03
N LEU A 149 -12.69 18.95 -8.46
CA LEU A 149 -11.89 19.94 -9.20
C LEU A 149 -10.37 19.79 -9.04
N SER A 150 -9.99 18.82 -8.22
CA SER A 150 -8.65 18.27 -8.09
C SER A 150 -8.74 16.80 -8.43
N VAL A 151 -7.71 16.26 -9.11
CA VAL A 151 -7.48 14.81 -9.03
C VAL A 151 -7.12 14.51 -7.58
N PRO A 152 -7.71 13.49 -6.95
CA PRO A 152 -7.25 12.90 -5.69
C PRO A 152 -5.73 12.81 -5.59
N LYS A 153 -5.20 13.19 -4.42
CA LYS A 153 -3.76 13.25 -4.10
C LYS A 153 -3.49 12.51 -2.80
N PHE A 154 -2.22 12.25 -2.50
CA PHE A 154 -1.85 11.77 -1.18
C PHE A 154 -2.17 12.85 -0.12
N SER A 155 -3.06 12.51 0.81
CA SER A 155 -3.51 13.40 1.89
C SER A 155 -2.87 13.07 3.24
N GLY A 156 -2.22 11.91 3.36
CA GLY A 156 -1.59 11.48 4.59
C GLY A 156 -0.71 10.25 4.43
N LYS A 157 -0.02 9.93 5.53
CA LYS A 157 0.82 8.75 5.67
C LYS A 157 0.84 8.31 7.13
N ASN A 158 0.90 7.01 7.35
CA ASN A 158 1.22 6.44 8.66
C ASN A 158 1.97 5.11 8.48
N ILE A 159 2.37 4.52 9.61
CA ILE A 159 2.78 3.12 9.66
C ILE A 159 1.77 2.30 10.46
N THR A 160 1.65 1.02 10.13
CA THR A 160 0.94 0.00 10.88
C THR A 160 1.95 -1.05 11.33
N LEU A 161 1.88 -1.45 12.60
CA LEU A 161 2.77 -2.44 13.21
C LEU A 161 2.04 -3.77 13.36
N ASN A 162 1.93 -4.50 12.26
CA ASN A 162 1.32 -5.83 12.19
C ASN A 162 2.45 -6.89 12.13
N ASP A 163 2.23 -7.98 11.38
CA ASP A 163 3.27 -8.92 11.00
C ASP A 163 4.44 -8.25 10.28
N GLY A 164 4.17 -7.26 9.42
CA GLY A 164 5.18 -6.36 8.86
C GLY A 164 5.12 -4.95 9.44
N ILE A 165 6.10 -4.13 9.03
CA ILE A 165 6.01 -2.67 9.16
C ILE A 165 5.34 -2.17 7.87
N GLY A 166 4.02 -2.03 7.92
CA GLY A 166 3.24 -1.55 6.78
C GLY A 166 3.26 -0.04 6.70
N MET A 167 3.84 0.53 5.65
CA MET A 167 3.82 1.97 5.37
C MET A 167 2.60 2.30 4.51
N ASN A 168 1.61 3.01 5.05
CA ASN A 168 0.39 3.34 4.31
C ASN A 168 0.51 4.72 3.66
N PHE A 169 0.13 4.79 2.38
CA PHE A 169 0.05 6.01 1.59
C PHE A 169 -1.42 6.33 1.36
N ILE A 170 -1.95 7.32 2.06
CA ILE A 170 -3.39 7.61 2.13
C ILE A 170 -3.77 8.60 1.04
N VAL A 171 -4.74 8.23 0.19
CA VAL A 171 -5.27 9.10 -0.87
C VAL A 171 -6.52 9.82 -0.34
N GLY A 172 -6.54 11.15 -0.46
CA GLY A 172 -7.68 11.97 -0.07
C GLY A 172 -8.76 12.04 -1.16
N GLU A 173 -9.99 12.34 -0.77
CA GLU A 173 -11.13 12.55 -1.70
C GLU A 173 -11.52 11.31 -2.53
N VAL A 174 -11.13 10.12 -2.07
CA VAL A 174 -11.51 8.81 -2.63
C VAL A 174 -12.71 8.22 -1.87
N ASN A 175 -13.62 7.58 -2.59
CA ASN A 175 -14.81 6.89 -2.08
C ASN A 175 -15.01 5.53 -2.80
N GLU A 176 -16.01 4.74 -2.40
CA GLU A 176 -16.28 3.42 -2.98
C GLU A 176 -16.56 3.47 -4.50
N GLU A 177 -17.30 4.49 -4.96
CA GLU A 177 -17.64 4.65 -6.38
C GLU A 177 -16.41 4.92 -7.27
N ASN A 178 -15.33 5.46 -6.69
CA ASN A 178 -14.23 6.06 -7.43
C ASN A 178 -12.84 5.43 -7.17
N ALA A 179 -12.69 4.63 -6.10
CA ALA A 179 -11.43 4.02 -5.69
C ALA A 179 -10.75 3.18 -6.77
N ASP A 180 -11.51 2.43 -7.57
CA ASP A 180 -10.95 1.57 -8.61
C ASP A 180 -10.27 2.33 -9.76
N SER A 181 -10.60 3.61 -9.93
CA SER A 181 -9.96 4.50 -10.91
C SER A 181 -8.55 4.92 -10.54
N PHE A 182 -8.15 4.71 -9.29
CA PHE A 182 -6.82 5.01 -8.79
C PHE A 182 -6.02 3.74 -8.59
N LYS A 183 -4.76 3.78 -9.02
CA LYS A 183 -3.77 2.73 -8.75
C LYS A 183 -2.48 3.38 -8.28
N VAL A 184 -1.74 2.71 -7.40
CA VAL A 184 -0.46 3.20 -6.90
C VAL A 184 0.66 2.28 -7.36
N LYS A 185 1.72 2.84 -7.90
CA LYS A 185 2.98 2.12 -8.11
C LYS A 185 3.88 2.33 -6.90
N LEU A 186 4.43 1.25 -6.37
CA LEU A 186 5.37 1.28 -5.25
C LEU A 186 6.80 0.97 -5.73
N SER A 187 7.77 1.66 -5.14
CA SER A 187 9.19 1.48 -5.42
C SER A 187 10.05 1.79 -4.19
N GLY A 188 11.18 1.09 -4.06
CA GLY A 188 12.05 1.11 -2.88
C GLY A 188 12.30 -0.30 -2.35
N ASP A 189 12.80 -0.40 -1.12
CA ASP A 189 13.01 -1.68 -0.41
C ASP A 189 11.71 -2.15 0.28
N CYS A 190 10.67 -2.47 -0.49
CA CYS A 190 9.40 -3.03 0.01
C CYS A 190 8.94 -4.25 -0.81
N ASP A 191 8.16 -5.13 -0.20
CA ASP A 191 7.68 -6.38 -0.82
C ASP A 191 6.84 -6.14 -2.09
N GLU A 192 6.09 -5.03 -2.13
CA GLU A 192 5.21 -4.61 -3.22
C GLU A 192 5.91 -3.79 -4.32
N ALA A 193 7.24 -3.61 -4.24
CA ALA A 193 8.00 -2.82 -5.21
C ALA A 193 8.01 -3.47 -6.61
N GLY A 194 7.81 -2.66 -7.66
CA GLY A 194 7.96 -3.14 -9.03
C GLY A 194 7.25 -2.30 -10.08
N ASN A 195 6.84 -2.95 -11.17
CA ASN A 195 6.01 -2.34 -12.22
C ASN A 195 4.50 -2.62 -12.07
N THR A 196 4.11 -3.34 -11.00
CA THR A 196 2.71 -3.61 -10.67
C THR A 196 2.02 -2.32 -10.21
N LEU A 197 0.80 -2.12 -10.70
CA LEU A 197 -0.12 -1.08 -10.24
C LEU A 197 -1.08 -1.70 -9.22
N HIS A 198 -1.02 -1.21 -7.98
CA HIS A 198 -1.81 -1.72 -6.86
C HIS A 198 -3.12 -0.95 -6.70
N SER A 199 -4.22 -1.64 -6.43
CA SER A 199 -5.49 -1.02 -6.05
C SER A 199 -5.38 -0.34 -4.68
N LEU A 200 -6.24 0.66 -4.44
CA LEU A 200 -6.44 1.20 -3.10
C LEU A 200 -7.28 0.24 -2.26
N GLU A 201 -6.91 0.08 -1.00
CA GLU A 201 -7.62 -0.70 0.02
C GLU A 201 -8.29 0.24 1.04
N LEU A 202 -9.54 -0.05 1.39
CA LEU A 202 -10.24 0.64 2.48
C LEU A 202 -9.73 0.15 3.83
N LYS A 203 -9.28 1.05 4.71
CA LYS A 203 -8.80 0.73 6.06
C LYS A 203 -9.30 1.74 7.09
N THR A 204 -9.56 1.26 8.30
CA THR A 204 -9.88 2.12 9.44
C THR A 204 -8.60 2.53 10.15
N ILE A 205 -8.25 3.83 10.09
CA ILE A 205 -7.07 4.41 10.72
C ILE A 205 -7.54 5.50 11.67
N ASN A 206 -7.17 5.39 12.95
CA ASN A 206 -7.61 6.30 14.04
C ASN A 206 -9.14 6.50 14.08
N GLY A 207 -9.91 5.43 13.85
CA GLY A 207 -11.39 5.46 13.83
C GLY A 207 -12.01 6.08 12.57
N LYS A 208 -11.21 6.43 11.55
CA LYS A 208 -11.68 6.96 10.27
C LYS A 208 -11.38 5.98 9.14
N GLU A 209 -12.36 5.72 8.29
CA GLU A 209 -12.17 4.99 7.03
C GLU A 209 -11.40 5.84 6.01
N VAL A 210 -10.36 5.24 5.42
CA VAL A 210 -9.50 5.87 4.42
C VAL A 210 -9.09 4.87 3.35
N TYR A 211 -8.90 5.35 2.11
CA TYR A 211 -8.34 4.56 1.02
C TYR A 211 -6.82 4.75 0.96
N CYS A 212 -6.08 3.64 0.93
CA CYS A 212 -4.62 3.68 0.92
C CYS A 212 -4.02 2.46 0.20
N VAL A 213 -2.74 2.55 -0.17
CA VAL A 213 -1.93 1.35 -0.41
C VAL A 213 -0.95 1.17 0.74
N THR A 214 -0.60 -0.07 1.07
CA THR A 214 0.43 -0.39 2.07
C THR A 214 1.66 -0.96 1.38
N ALA A 215 2.84 -0.44 1.71
CA ALA A 215 4.13 -1.05 1.39
C ALA A 215 4.69 -1.74 2.63
N ASN A 216 4.93 -3.05 2.59
CA ASN A 216 5.55 -3.82 3.66
C ASN A 216 7.07 -3.68 3.58
N VAL A 217 7.68 -3.18 4.66
CA VAL A 217 9.12 -2.96 4.77
C VAL A 217 9.70 -3.84 5.87
N ALA A 218 10.79 -4.55 5.56
CA ALA A 218 11.53 -5.35 6.53
C ALA A 218 12.22 -4.48 7.58
N ALA A 219 12.37 -4.98 8.81
CA ALA A 219 12.90 -4.17 9.92
C ALA A 219 14.32 -3.64 9.68
N ASN A 220 15.16 -4.38 8.94
CA ASN A 220 16.49 -3.93 8.52
C ASN A 220 16.50 -2.87 7.40
N LYS A 221 15.32 -2.41 6.96
CA LYS A 221 15.12 -1.44 5.87
C LYS A 221 14.34 -0.19 6.29
N MET A 222 14.14 0.05 7.60
CA MET A 222 13.42 1.23 8.10
C MET A 222 13.97 2.60 7.65
N ASN A 223 15.24 2.68 7.24
CA ASN A 223 15.88 3.88 6.69
C ASN A 223 15.66 4.06 5.17
N SER A 224 15.25 3.01 4.47
CA SER A 224 15.02 3.06 3.02
C SER A 224 13.75 3.86 2.72
N LYS A 225 13.86 4.81 1.78
CA LYS A 225 12.69 5.55 1.32
C LYS A 225 11.88 4.70 0.35
N ILE A 226 10.60 4.55 0.65
CA ILE A 226 9.60 4.01 -0.26
C ILE A 226 8.92 5.18 -0.95
N THR A 227 8.78 5.08 -2.28
CA THR A 227 8.09 6.07 -3.12
C THR A 227 6.83 5.46 -3.68
N ALA A 228 5.70 6.11 -3.39
CA ALA A 228 4.41 5.83 -3.98
C ALA A 228 4.12 6.87 -5.07
N GLU A 229 3.87 6.40 -6.28
CA GLU A 229 3.41 7.19 -7.41
C GLU A 229 1.92 6.90 -7.61
N LEU A 230 1.07 7.91 -7.44
CA LEU A 230 -0.38 7.77 -7.68
C LEU A 230 -0.64 7.89 -9.18
N TYR A 231 -1.30 6.90 -9.74
CA TYR A 231 -1.78 6.87 -11.12
C TYR A 231 -3.30 6.91 -11.17
N TYR A 232 -3.79 7.38 -12.29
CA TYR A 232 -5.19 7.51 -12.59
C TYR A 232 -5.47 6.81 -13.93
N GLY A 233 -6.40 5.85 -13.93
CA GLY A 233 -6.65 4.94 -15.06
C GLY A 233 -5.38 4.24 -15.55
N GLU A 234 -5.28 3.99 -16.87
CA GLU A 234 -4.05 3.50 -17.52
C GLU A 234 -3.04 4.64 -17.84
N GLY A 235 -3.05 5.73 -17.07
CA GLY A 235 -2.21 6.89 -17.30
C GLY A 235 -0.71 6.58 -17.28
N LYS A 236 0.05 7.08 -18.27
CA LYS A 236 1.51 6.88 -18.37
C LYS A 236 2.35 7.78 -17.45
N LYS A 237 1.72 8.70 -16.71
CA LYS A 237 2.37 9.67 -15.82
C LYS A 237 1.62 9.70 -14.49
N ALA A 238 2.36 9.69 -13.39
CA ALA A 238 1.78 9.87 -12.06
C ALA A 238 1.10 11.24 -11.93
N VAL A 239 -0.04 11.27 -11.24
CA VAL A 239 -0.78 12.49 -10.88
C VAL A 239 -0.32 13.09 -9.56
N ASP A 240 0.29 12.27 -8.70
CA ASP A 240 0.93 12.70 -7.46
C ASP A 240 2.06 11.74 -7.06
N THR A 241 2.95 12.16 -6.16
CA THR A 241 4.07 11.33 -5.68
C THR A 241 4.42 11.66 -4.24
N LEU A 242 4.42 10.63 -3.38
CA LEU A 242 4.79 10.74 -1.97
C LEU A 242 5.91 9.75 -1.66
N ALA A 243 6.99 10.24 -1.04
CA ALA A 243 8.11 9.42 -0.60
C ALA A 243 8.43 9.65 0.88
N PHE A 244 8.63 8.58 1.64
CA PHE A 244 9.11 8.62 3.03
C PHE A 244 9.79 7.30 3.41
N SER A 245 10.56 7.29 4.51
CA SER A 245 11.03 6.08 5.19
C SER A 245 10.23 5.82 6.48
N VAL A 246 10.33 4.62 7.07
CA VAL A 246 9.73 4.35 8.38
C VAL A 246 10.28 5.32 9.43
N ASN A 247 11.59 5.57 9.41
CA ASN A 247 12.22 6.50 10.34
C ASN A 247 11.80 7.97 10.09
N ASP A 248 11.59 8.40 8.83
CA ASP A 248 11.06 9.73 8.50
C ASP A 248 9.67 9.94 9.17
N TYR A 249 8.84 8.90 9.24
CA TYR A 249 7.55 8.96 9.94
C TYR A 249 7.71 8.97 11.46
N LEU A 250 8.57 8.09 11.99
CA LEU A 250 8.86 8.03 13.43
C LEU A 250 9.56 9.31 13.95
N ASP A 251 10.22 10.10 13.10
CA ASP A 251 10.77 11.43 13.41
C ASP A 251 9.69 12.51 13.46
N ALA A 252 8.61 12.37 12.68
CA ALA A 252 7.54 13.35 12.55
C ALA A 252 6.37 13.12 13.53
N VAL A 253 6.22 11.93 14.11
CA VAL A 253 5.11 11.61 15.00
C VAL A 253 5.24 12.32 16.35
N GLY A 254 4.19 13.04 16.77
CA GLY A 254 4.14 13.73 18.05
C GLY A 254 4.01 12.77 19.22
N THR A 255 5.06 12.63 20.03
CA THR A 255 5.09 11.72 21.20
C THR A 255 5.04 12.42 22.55
N SER A 256 5.02 13.75 22.57
CA SER A 256 5.15 14.59 23.79
C SER A 256 4.07 14.36 24.84
N GLU A 257 2.87 13.97 24.42
CA GLU A 257 1.69 13.82 25.29
C GLU A 257 1.35 12.35 25.61
N ASN A 258 2.06 11.39 25.00
CA ASN A 258 1.78 9.97 25.18
C ASN A 258 3.08 9.16 25.39
N THR A 259 3.33 8.80 26.66
CA THR A 259 4.53 8.07 27.08
C THR A 259 4.58 6.63 26.55
N LYS A 260 3.44 5.96 26.41
CA LYS A 260 3.33 4.62 25.79
C LYS A 260 3.74 4.70 24.30
N LEU A 261 3.23 5.69 23.58
CA LEU A 261 3.63 5.95 22.17
C LEU A 261 5.11 6.30 22.06
N ALA A 262 5.65 7.13 22.97
CA ALA A 262 7.08 7.46 23.00
C ALA A 262 7.96 6.21 23.19
N ALA A 263 7.55 5.29 24.08
CA ALA A 263 8.23 4.01 24.28
C ALA A 263 8.15 3.13 23.02
N LEU A 264 6.98 2.99 22.40
CA LEU A 264 6.79 2.22 21.16
C LEU A 264 7.63 2.76 20.01
N VAL A 265 7.65 4.09 19.80
CA VAL A 265 8.49 4.75 18.78
C VAL A 265 9.97 4.47 19.02
N LYS A 266 10.43 4.56 20.27
CA LYS A 266 11.82 4.26 20.64
C LYS A 266 12.17 2.79 20.38
N ALA A 267 11.34 1.87 20.84
CA ALA A 267 11.55 0.43 20.70
C ALA A 267 11.54 -0.02 19.23
N THR A 268 10.62 0.51 18.42
CA THR A 268 10.56 0.27 16.96
C THR A 268 11.88 0.67 16.29
N ARG A 269 12.41 1.86 16.58
CA ARG A 269 13.71 2.32 16.04
C ARG A 269 14.87 1.43 16.50
N GLN A 270 14.85 0.99 17.75
CA GLN A 270 15.89 0.11 18.28
C GLN A 270 15.88 -1.24 17.58
N TYR A 271 14.69 -1.83 17.40
CA TYR A 271 14.50 -3.06 16.63
C TYR A 271 14.99 -2.91 15.17
N GLY A 272 14.69 -1.80 14.50
CA GLY A 272 15.20 -1.52 13.16
C GLY A 272 16.74 -1.45 13.07
N LYS A 273 17.38 -0.68 13.96
CA LYS A 273 18.85 -0.56 14.02
C LYS A 273 19.53 -1.89 14.32
N VAL A 274 18.99 -2.67 15.26
CA VAL A 274 19.50 -4.00 15.59
C VAL A 274 19.31 -4.97 14.43
N SER A 275 18.19 -4.90 13.71
CA SER A 275 17.93 -5.70 12.50
C SER A 275 18.91 -5.38 11.37
N GLU A 276 19.17 -4.09 11.12
CA GLU A 276 20.16 -3.64 10.13
C GLU A 276 21.56 -4.21 10.44
N ALA A 277 22.01 -4.12 11.69
CA ALA A 277 23.29 -4.68 12.11
C ALA A 277 23.33 -6.22 12.07
N TYR A 278 22.25 -6.89 12.49
CA TYR A 278 22.13 -8.35 12.56
C TYR A 278 22.25 -9.03 11.18
N PHE A 279 21.57 -8.45 10.18
CA PHE A 279 21.55 -8.97 8.80
C PHE A 279 22.71 -8.48 7.93
N SER A 280 23.21 -7.27 8.15
CA SER A 280 24.29 -6.68 7.33
C SER A 280 25.70 -6.86 7.93
N ASN A 281 25.83 -7.57 9.06
CA ASN A 281 27.05 -7.64 9.89
C ASN A 281 27.61 -6.25 10.26
N GLY A 282 26.72 -5.29 10.53
CA GLY A 282 27.08 -3.94 10.94
C GLY A 282 27.50 -3.84 12.40
N THR A 283 27.90 -2.63 12.83
CA THR A 283 28.15 -2.35 14.26
C THR A 283 26.84 -2.51 15.04
N LEU A 284 26.83 -3.41 16.01
CA LEU A 284 25.68 -3.60 16.90
C LEU A 284 25.47 -2.34 17.76
N PRO A 285 24.26 -1.75 17.80
CA PRO A 285 23.95 -0.69 18.75
C PRO A 285 23.88 -1.26 20.17
N GLU A 286 24.01 -0.39 21.16
CA GLU A 286 23.72 -0.74 22.55
C GLU A 286 22.23 -1.07 22.71
N VAL A 287 21.92 -2.17 23.41
CA VAL A 287 20.55 -2.64 23.71
C VAL A 287 20.49 -2.90 25.21
N LYS A 288 19.35 -2.58 25.85
CA LYS A 288 19.13 -2.95 27.26
C LYS A 288 19.14 -4.47 27.41
N ASP A 289 19.81 -4.97 28.45
CA ASP A 289 19.76 -6.38 28.80
C ASP A 289 18.43 -6.73 29.49
N HIS A 290 17.69 -7.63 28.86
CA HIS A 290 16.42 -8.20 29.30
C HIS A 290 16.51 -9.71 29.55
N SER A 291 17.72 -10.26 29.70
CA SER A 291 17.94 -11.70 29.89
C SER A 291 17.15 -12.26 31.06
N LYS A 292 17.06 -11.53 32.19
CA LYS A 292 16.21 -11.94 33.32
C LYS A 292 14.72 -11.87 33.00
N ASP A 293 14.28 -10.76 32.41
CA ASP A 293 12.87 -10.55 32.04
C ASP A 293 12.36 -11.64 31.08
N ILE A 294 13.24 -12.25 30.28
CA ILE A 294 12.90 -13.33 29.35
C ILE A 294 13.09 -14.73 29.97
N LEU A 295 14.18 -14.97 30.71
CA LEU A 295 14.50 -16.30 31.25
C LEU A 295 13.75 -16.63 32.55
N GLU A 296 13.45 -15.62 33.36
CA GLU A 296 12.79 -15.76 34.67
C GLU A 296 11.27 -15.52 34.60
N ALA A 297 10.74 -14.98 33.49
CA ALA A 297 9.30 -14.77 33.30
C ALA A 297 8.51 -16.06 33.48
N LYS A 298 7.50 -16.01 34.34
CA LYS A 298 6.62 -17.15 34.66
C LYS A 298 5.21 -16.95 34.13
N THR A 299 4.59 -18.04 33.74
CA THR A 299 3.12 -18.17 33.75
C THR A 299 2.75 -19.06 34.94
N VAL A 300 1.63 -18.75 35.60
CA VAL A 300 1.17 -19.44 36.82
C VAL A 300 -0.27 -19.91 36.62
N PHE A 301 -0.52 -21.19 36.88
CA PHE A 301 -1.84 -21.82 36.80
C PHE A 301 -2.12 -22.58 38.10
N GLY A 302 -2.79 -21.91 39.03
CA GLY A 302 -2.95 -22.42 40.39
C GLY A 302 -1.59 -22.62 41.07
N GLU A 303 -1.28 -23.87 41.42
CA GLU A 303 0.00 -24.25 42.06
C GLU A 303 1.14 -24.47 41.05
N TYR A 304 0.84 -24.58 39.75
CA TYR A 304 1.85 -24.84 38.72
C TYR A 304 2.45 -23.53 38.19
N SER A 305 3.78 -23.50 38.03
CA SER A 305 4.49 -22.38 37.40
C SER A 305 5.52 -22.89 36.40
N PHE A 306 5.52 -22.30 35.21
CA PHE A 306 6.47 -22.61 34.13
C PHE A 306 7.05 -21.34 33.52
N ASN A 307 8.20 -21.45 32.87
CA ASN A 307 8.84 -20.34 32.17
C ASN A 307 7.98 -19.93 30.96
N LYS A 308 7.45 -18.70 30.95
CA LYS A 308 6.48 -18.19 29.96
C LYS A 308 6.95 -18.33 28.51
N TYR A 309 8.25 -18.10 28.28
CA TYR A 309 8.86 -18.14 26.95
C TYR A 309 9.65 -19.43 26.70
N GLN A 310 9.63 -20.42 27.60
CA GLN A 310 10.23 -21.72 27.32
C GLN A 310 9.26 -22.55 26.46
N PRO A 311 9.68 -23.07 25.30
CA PRO A 311 8.84 -23.96 24.50
C PRO A 311 8.66 -25.30 25.22
N MET A 312 7.48 -25.91 25.09
CA MET A 312 7.13 -27.17 25.76
C MET A 312 7.61 -28.41 24.99
N PHE A 313 8.82 -28.34 24.43
CA PHE A 313 9.49 -29.43 23.71
C PHE A 313 11.00 -29.18 23.63
N ASP A 314 11.75 -30.27 23.60
CA ASP A 314 13.21 -30.25 23.55
C ASP A 314 13.74 -30.11 22.12
N SER A 315 15.02 -29.73 22.01
CA SER A 315 15.69 -29.54 20.72
C SER A 315 15.91 -30.85 19.93
N SER A 316 15.72 -32.00 20.58
CA SER A 316 15.65 -33.33 19.95
C SER A 316 14.30 -33.61 19.28
N GLU A 317 13.24 -32.91 19.69
CA GLU A 317 11.87 -33.10 19.20
C GLU A 317 11.51 -32.07 18.13
N ALA A 318 11.83 -30.80 18.38
CA ALA A 318 11.71 -29.74 17.38
C ALA A 318 12.63 -28.54 17.59
N LEU A 319 13.03 -27.94 16.47
CA LEU A 319 13.73 -26.67 16.38
C LEU A 319 12.77 -25.56 15.91
N MET A 320 13.11 -24.32 16.24
CA MET A 320 12.35 -23.14 15.83
C MET A 320 13.26 -22.08 15.20
N SER A 321 12.73 -21.30 14.27
CA SER A 321 13.33 -20.02 13.86
C SER A 321 12.27 -18.94 13.73
N LEU A 322 12.59 -17.73 14.18
CA LEU A 322 11.80 -16.53 13.95
C LEU A 322 12.25 -15.87 12.63
N VAL A 323 11.30 -15.55 11.76
CA VAL A 323 11.54 -14.84 10.49
C VAL A 323 11.48 -13.34 10.78
N LEU A 324 12.58 -12.63 10.48
CA LEU A 324 12.81 -11.23 10.90
C LEU A 324 13.16 -10.28 9.74
N ASN A 325 13.36 -10.81 8.54
CA ASN A 325 13.77 -10.07 7.33
C ASN A 325 12.62 -9.85 6.34
N SER A 326 11.38 -10.03 6.81
CA SER A 326 10.11 -9.90 6.08
C SER A 326 9.00 -9.70 7.13
N LYS A 327 7.75 -9.97 6.77
CA LYS A 327 6.67 -10.24 7.73
C LYS A 327 7.11 -11.28 8.77
N LEU A 328 6.79 -11.02 10.03
CA LEU A 328 7.07 -11.84 11.20
C LEU A 328 6.29 -13.15 11.12
N ALA A 329 7.04 -14.24 11.18
CA ALA A 329 6.52 -15.60 11.15
C ALA A 329 7.42 -16.52 11.99
N VAL A 330 6.87 -17.59 12.53
CA VAL A 330 7.65 -18.62 13.25
C VAL A 330 7.63 -19.91 12.44
N ARG A 331 8.82 -20.48 12.22
CA ARG A 331 8.99 -21.78 11.58
C ARG A 331 9.29 -22.85 12.60
N LEU A 332 8.52 -23.93 12.58
CA LEU A 332 8.72 -25.15 13.37
C LEU A 332 9.33 -26.24 12.49
N TYR A 333 10.47 -26.78 12.91
CA TYR A 333 11.16 -27.90 12.27
C TYR A 333 11.06 -29.11 13.21
N THR A 334 10.08 -29.98 12.98
CA THR A 334 9.89 -31.21 13.77
C THR A 334 10.84 -32.32 13.34
N ALA A 335 11.35 -33.07 14.31
CA ALA A 335 12.12 -34.30 14.07
C ALA A 335 11.25 -35.46 13.55
N LYS A 336 9.92 -35.36 13.65
CA LYS A 336 8.95 -36.36 13.16
C LYS A 336 8.54 -36.16 11.69
N TYR A 337 9.11 -35.19 10.98
CA TYR A 337 8.72 -34.96 9.58
C TYR A 337 9.15 -36.14 8.69
N GLU A 338 8.18 -36.72 7.99
CA GLU A 338 8.40 -37.79 7.00
C GLU A 338 7.93 -37.31 5.61
N GLU A 339 8.78 -37.43 4.59
CA GLU A 339 8.52 -36.94 3.22
C GLU A 339 7.39 -37.74 2.51
N SER A 340 6.91 -38.83 3.12
CA SER A 340 5.94 -39.80 2.58
C SER A 340 4.46 -39.46 2.84
N GLY A 341 4.04 -38.22 2.58
CA GLY A 341 2.62 -37.88 2.39
C GLY A 341 1.86 -37.29 3.59
N HIS A 342 2.56 -36.73 4.58
CA HIS A 342 1.97 -35.94 5.66
C HIS A 342 2.59 -34.55 5.71
N ASP A 343 2.13 -33.67 4.82
CA ASP A 343 2.61 -32.30 4.63
C ASP A 343 1.71 -31.24 5.27
N VAL A 344 0.68 -31.61 6.05
CA VAL A 344 -0.23 -30.67 6.73
C VAL A 344 -0.05 -30.73 8.24
N ALA A 345 0.00 -29.57 8.88
CA ALA A 345 -0.19 -29.40 10.31
C ALA A 345 -1.35 -28.43 10.57
N ALA A 346 -2.02 -28.57 11.71
CA ALA A 346 -2.96 -27.56 12.21
C ALA A 346 -2.24 -26.65 13.21
N TYR A 347 -2.62 -25.38 13.28
CA TYR A 347 -2.18 -24.49 14.35
C TYR A 347 -3.32 -23.63 14.91
N ASP A 348 -3.19 -23.24 16.17
CA ASP A 348 -4.11 -22.33 16.85
C ASP A 348 -3.32 -21.35 17.75
N MET A 349 -4.04 -20.39 18.35
CA MET A 349 -3.52 -19.41 19.29
C MET A 349 -4.22 -19.54 20.63
N TRP A 350 -3.44 -19.59 21.71
CA TRP A 350 -3.91 -19.73 23.09
C TRP A 350 -3.71 -18.40 23.83
N THR A 351 -4.83 -17.73 24.13
CA THR A 351 -4.90 -16.46 24.85
C THR A 351 -5.73 -16.60 26.12
N PHE A 352 -5.79 -15.54 26.93
CA PHE A 352 -6.64 -15.49 28.13
C PHE A 352 -7.59 -14.30 28.04
N ASP A 353 -8.84 -14.50 28.47
CA ASP A 353 -9.79 -13.40 28.63
C ASP A 353 -9.56 -12.61 29.93
N GLU A 354 -10.34 -11.54 30.11
CA GLU A 354 -10.34 -10.68 31.30
C GLU A 354 -10.59 -11.43 32.64
N ASN A 355 -11.10 -12.66 32.57
CA ASN A 355 -11.37 -13.54 33.73
C ASN A 355 -10.28 -14.61 33.90
N ASN A 356 -9.14 -14.51 33.20
CA ASN A 356 -8.06 -15.50 33.13
C ASN A 356 -8.50 -16.88 32.61
N LYS A 357 -9.59 -16.96 31.83
CA LYS A 357 -10.01 -18.21 31.19
C LYS A 357 -9.29 -18.37 29.85
N LEU A 358 -8.83 -19.59 29.57
CA LEU A 358 -8.21 -19.95 28.29
C LEU A 358 -9.21 -19.75 27.14
N VAL A 359 -8.79 -18.99 26.13
CA VAL A 359 -9.46 -18.80 24.85
C VAL A 359 -8.54 -19.35 23.77
N ILE A 360 -9.07 -20.22 22.91
CA ILE A 360 -8.35 -20.83 21.80
C ILE A 360 -8.97 -20.31 20.50
N SER A 361 -8.13 -19.84 19.56
CA SER A 361 -8.61 -19.45 18.23
C SER A 361 -9.18 -20.65 17.46
N PRO A 362 -9.98 -20.43 16.41
CA PRO A 362 -10.18 -21.48 15.40
C PRO A 362 -8.84 -21.98 14.87
N PHE A 363 -8.78 -23.28 14.55
CA PHE A 363 -7.61 -23.87 13.88
C PHE A 363 -7.43 -23.32 12.47
N ALA A 364 -6.19 -23.13 12.07
CA ALA A 364 -5.77 -22.87 10.70
C ALA A 364 -4.82 -23.98 10.21
N GLU A 365 -4.84 -24.27 8.92
CA GLU A 365 -3.93 -25.24 8.30
C GLU A 365 -2.63 -24.56 7.88
N THR A 366 -1.51 -25.26 8.01
CA THR A 366 -0.21 -24.85 7.48
C THR A 366 0.46 -26.03 6.78
N TYR A 367 1.04 -25.75 5.61
CA TYR A 367 1.63 -26.75 4.74
C TYR A 367 3.15 -26.77 4.86
N ALA A 368 3.73 -27.96 4.83
CA ALA A 368 5.15 -28.19 4.95
C ALA A 368 5.89 -27.68 3.70
N PHE A 369 6.93 -26.88 3.90
CA PHE A 369 7.78 -26.38 2.82
C PHE A 369 9.26 -26.43 3.20
N LYS A 370 10.14 -26.38 2.21
CA LYS A 370 11.59 -26.34 2.41
C LYS A 370 12.00 -24.92 2.82
N GLY A 371 12.26 -24.75 4.12
CA GLY A 371 12.77 -23.52 4.70
C GLY A 371 14.27 -23.31 4.44
N ALA A 372 14.88 -22.41 5.21
CA ALA A 372 16.31 -22.12 5.09
C ALA A 372 17.17 -23.39 5.28
N ASN A 373 18.21 -23.53 4.47
CA ASN A 373 19.08 -24.71 4.40
C ASN A 373 18.39 -26.02 3.97
N GLY A 374 17.23 -25.94 3.31
CA GLY A 374 16.55 -27.10 2.70
C GLY A 374 15.85 -28.05 3.68
N LYS A 375 15.84 -27.73 4.98
CA LYS A 375 15.06 -28.46 5.99
C LYS A 375 13.58 -28.12 5.83
N VAL A 376 12.72 -29.12 5.98
CA VAL A 376 11.27 -28.92 5.93
C VAL A 376 10.76 -28.34 7.26
N CYS A 377 9.83 -27.40 7.17
CA CYS A 377 9.18 -26.77 8.30
C CYS A 377 7.71 -26.42 8.01
N PHE A 378 6.96 -26.24 9.10
CA PHE A 378 5.67 -25.56 9.12
C PHE A 378 5.89 -24.10 9.50
N GLU A 379 5.15 -23.17 8.91
CA GLU A 379 5.22 -21.74 9.26
C GLU A 379 3.88 -21.26 9.82
N VAL A 380 3.96 -20.53 10.92
CA VAL A 380 2.88 -19.72 11.49
C VAL A 380 3.15 -18.28 11.02
N PRO A 381 2.43 -17.77 10.00
CA PRO A 381 2.60 -16.41 9.50
C PRO A 381 1.78 -15.40 10.32
N GLY A 382 1.89 -14.12 9.98
CA GLY A 382 0.93 -13.10 10.45
C GLY A 382 1.12 -12.65 11.90
N ILE A 383 2.30 -12.86 12.50
CA ILE A 383 2.53 -12.65 13.93
C ILE A 383 2.73 -11.17 14.23
N THR A 384 1.74 -10.52 14.83
CA THR A 384 1.86 -9.10 15.25
C THR A 384 2.85 -8.93 16.41
N PRO A 385 3.33 -7.70 16.70
CA PRO A 385 4.29 -7.49 17.76
C PRO A 385 3.71 -7.87 19.13
N THR A 386 2.43 -7.58 19.36
CA THR A 386 1.68 -7.93 20.57
C THR A 386 1.51 -9.44 20.76
N GLN A 387 1.61 -10.23 19.68
CA GLN A 387 1.52 -11.71 19.71
C GLN A 387 2.86 -12.39 19.96
N LEU A 388 3.99 -11.66 20.01
CA LEU A 388 5.32 -12.27 20.23
C LEU A 388 5.42 -13.04 21.55
N GLY A 389 4.65 -12.64 22.57
CA GLY A 389 4.54 -13.33 23.85
C GLY A 389 3.35 -14.30 24.00
N THR A 390 2.54 -14.50 22.95
CA THR A 390 1.36 -15.39 22.95
C THR A 390 1.78 -16.83 22.66
N THR A 391 1.10 -17.79 23.28
CA THR A 391 1.31 -19.22 23.00
C THR A 391 0.56 -19.63 21.74
N PHE A 392 1.25 -20.35 20.87
CA PHE A 392 0.69 -21.05 19.72
C PHE A 392 0.86 -22.56 19.98
N ASN A 393 -0.12 -23.35 19.56
CA ASN A 393 0.05 -24.78 19.41
C ASN A 393 0.13 -25.12 17.93
N VAL A 394 1.09 -25.94 17.52
CA VAL A 394 1.11 -26.58 16.21
C VAL A 394 0.91 -28.07 16.43
N ASN A 395 -0.21 -28.63 15.97
CA ASN A 395 -0.46 -30.07 15.99
C ASN A 395 0.00 -30.70 14.67
N TYR A 396 0.98 -31.59 14.75
CA TYR A 396 1.44 -32.40 13.63
C TYR A 396 1.44 -33.89 14.00
N GLN A 397 0.72 -34.70 13.22
CA GLN A 397 0.52 -36.13 13.46
C GLN A 397 0.12 -36.46 14.93
N GLY A 398 -0.81 -35.68 15.51
CA GLY A 398 -1.25 -35.86 16.89
C GLY A 398 -0.20 -35.50 17.96
N THR A 399 0.84 -34.75 17.58
CA THR A 399 1.84 -34.20 18.51
C THR A 399 1.65 -32.68 18.59
N ASP A 400 1.33 -32.19 19.77
CA ASP A 400 1.20 -30.76 20.07
C ASP A 400 2.57 -30.14 20.38
N TYR A 401 2.94 -29.10 19.63
CA TYR A 401 4.16 -28.32 19.85
C TYR A 401 3.78 -26.92 20.34
N LEU A 402 3.80 -26.72 21.67
CA LEU A 402 3.43 -25.44 22.28
C LEU A 402 4.64 -24.53 22.46
N PHE A 403 4.54 -23.31 21.93
CA PHE A 403 5.59 -22.29 22.01
C PHE A 403 5.02 -20.87 21.89
N SER A 404 5.79 -19.87 22.32
CA SER A 404 5.59 -18.48 21.88
C SER A 404 6.69 -18.08 20.89
N PRO A 405 6.49 -17.04 20.05
CA PRO A 405 7.56 -16.52 19.19
C PRO A 405 8.82 -16.11 19.98
N MET A 406 8.64 -15.57 21.19
CA MET A 406 9.71 -15.28 22.15
C MET A 406 10.49 -16.51 22.64
N ALA A 407 10.06 -17.75 22.34
CA ALA A 407 10.85 -18.95 22.58
C ALA A 407 12.18 -18.98 21.80
N TRP A 408 12.27 -18.27 20.67
CA TRP A 408 13.55 -18.07 20.00
C TRP A 408 14.52 -17.27 20.90
N SER A 409 14.07 -16.13 21.43
CA SER A 409 14.85 -15.29 22.35
C SER A 409 15.23 -16.03 23.63
N TYR A 410 14.32 -16.82 24.21
CA TYR A 410 14.62 -17.69 25.36
C TYR A 410 15.73 -18.70 25.02
N ARG A 411 15.66 -19.38 23.86
CA ARG A 411 16.68 -20.36 23.42
C ARG A 411 18.03 -19.70 23.12
N VAL A 412 18.06 -18.45 22.64
CA VAL A 412 19.28 -17.65 22.48
C VAL A 412 19.90 -17.32 23.83
N LEU A 413 19.12 -16.75 24.76
CA LEU A 413 19.64 -16.20 26.01
C LEU A 413 19.97 -17.27 27.06
N SER A 414 19.35 -18.44 27.00
CA SER A 414 19.70 -19.61 27.83
C SER A 414 20.96 -20.33 27.35
N LYS A 415 21.41 -20.08 26.11
CA LYS A 415 22.64 -20.68 25.57
C LYS A 415 23.87 -19.93 26.07
N LYS A 416 24.72 -20.64 26.83
CA LYS A 416 26.08 -20.19 27.13
C LYS A 416 26.84 -19.90 25.83
N ASP A 417 27.52 -18.75 25.78
CA ASP A 417 28.32 -18.30 24.64
C ASP A 417 27.51 -18.08 23.34
N ALA A 418 26.24 -17.65 23.46
CA ALA A 418 25.44 -17.16 22.33
C ALA A 418 26.11 -15.97 21.61
N ALA A 419 25.89 -15.82 20.30
CA ALA A 419 26.52 -14.75 19.54
C ALA A 419 25.93 -13.38 19.93
N LYS A 420 26.80 -12.37 20.10
CA LYS A 420 26.39 -11.03 20.56
C LYS A 420 25.26 -10.41 19.73
N LYS A 421 25.21 -10.68 18.43
CA LYS A 421 24.15 -10.19 17.53
C LYS A 421 22.80 -10.86 17.82
N ASP A 422 22.80 -12.16 18.12
CA ASP A 422 21.60 -12.92 18.46
C ASP A 422 21.05 -12.41 19.80
N VAL A 423 21.93 -12.19 20.78
CA VAL A 423 21.59 -11.61 22.10
C VAL A 423 21.02 -10.19 21.95
N ALA A 424 21.63 -9.34 21.13
CA ALA A 424 21.12 -7.98 20.87
C ALA A 424 19.74 -8.02 20.22
N MET A 425 19.52 -8.92 19.25
CA MET A 425 18.24 -9.12 18.58
C MET A 425 17.16 -9.64 19.55
N ALA A 426 17.47 -10.63 20.37
CA ALA A 426 16.56 -11.20 21.37
C ALA A 426 16.05 -10.14 22.36
N ASN A 427 16.94 -9.25 22.81
CA ASN A 427 16.60 -8.14 23.70
C ASN A 427 15.78 -7.05 22.98
N ALA A 428 16.14 -6.67 21.75
CA ALA A 428 15.42 -5.65 20.99
C ALA A 428 14.00 -6.08 20.58
N LEU A 429 13.82 -7.37 20.26
CA LEU A 429 12.50 -7.95 20.04
C LEU A 429 11.63 -7.91 21.29
N TYR A 430 12.22 -8.13 22.48
CA TYR A 430 11.49 -8.02 23.74
C TYR A 430 11.11 -6.56 24.07
N GLU A 431 12.02 -5.59 23.91
CA GLU A 431 11.69 -4.15 24.08
C GLU A 431 10.58 -3.73 23.11
N TYR A 432 10.59 -4.21 21.87
CA TYR A 432 9.54 -3.96 20.87
C TYR A 432 8.20 -4.63 21.20
N PHE A 433 8.21 -5.91 21.61
CA PHE A 433 7.02 -6.63 22.08
C PHE A 433 6.35 -5.90 23.25
N ILE A 434 7.09 -5.63 24.32
CA ILE A 434 6.55 -5.00 25.53
C ILE A 434 6.00 -3.61 25.21
N ALA A 435 6.74 -2.77 24.47
CA ALA A 435 6.26 -1.44 24.13
C ALA A 435 5.03 -1.44 23.20
N ALA A 436 4.86 -2.49 22.38
CA ALA A 436 3.66 -2.66 21.55
C ALA A 436 2.44 -3.14 22.35
N THR A 437 2.64 -4.08 23.28
CA THR A 437 1.58 -4.52 24.22
C THR A 437 1.17 -3.37 25.14
N ASP A 438 2.13 -2.68 25.76
CA ASP A 438 1.89 -1.53 26.63
C ASP A 438 1.11 -0.42 25.94
N TYR A 439 1.24 -0.25 24.61
CA TYR A 439 0.51 0.77 23.84
C TYR A 439 -0.88 0.31 23.36
N ALA A 440 -1.12 -0.99 23.26
CA ALA A 440 -2.41 -1.56 22.88
C ALA A 440 -3.41 -1.64 24.06
N GLU A 441 -2.88 -1.69 25.28
CA GLU A 441 -3.60 -1.54 26.57
C GLU A 441 -3.84 -0.08 26.97
#